data_AF-A0A969W3R3-F1
#
_entry.id   AF-A0A969W3R3-F1
#
_cell.length_a   1.000
_cell.length_b   1.000
_cell.length_c   1.000
_cell.angle_alpha   90.00
_cell.angle_beta   90.00
_cell.angle_gamma   90.00
#
_symmetry.space_group_name_H-M   'P 1'
#
loop_
_entity.id
_entity.type
_entity.pdbx_description
1 polymer ?
#
loop_
_entity_poly.entity_id
_entity_poly.type
_entity_poly.pdbx_seq_one_letter_code
_entity_poly.pdbx_strand_id
1 'polypeptide(L)'
;MSRRPLTALLLIPTGINAAIGGYAGDALPVARAIAAVADTLITHPNVLNGASLFWPMPNVLYVEGYALDRLALGEWGLRPVHGNRIGVILDRAIEPDLEMRHRQAIAAAQATLGLDISDIAIADRPLGVQLEMGSSGATWGTIAQPDSLLRAAHKLVDRAKVSAIAVVARFPDDQNSLLLKDYR
;
A
#
# COMPACT_ATOMS: atom_id res chain seq x y z
N MET A 1 -29.94 -0.33 26.97
CA MET A 1 -28.51 -0.68 27.09
C MET A 1 -27.83 -0.20 25.83
N SER A 2 -26.86 0.71 25.89
CA SER A 2 -26.10 1.06 24.67
C SER A 2 -25.22 -0.14 24.31
N ARG A 3 -25.34 -0.61 23.07
CA ARG A 3 -24.51 -1.69 22.54
C ARG A 3 -23.09 -1.14 22.43
N ARG A 4 -22.12 -1.78 23.08
CA ARG A 4 -20.71 -1.43 22.89
C ARG A 4 -20.32 -1.80 21.45
N PRO A 5 -19.64 -0.91 20.71
CA PRO A 5 -19.18 -1.23 19.37
C PRO A 5 -18.17 -2.38 19.40
N LEU A 6 -18.31 -3.34 18.50
CA LEU A 6 -17.42 -4.47 18.30
C LEU A 6 -16.30 -4.08 17.33
N THR A 7 -15.09 -3.97 17.86
CA THR A 7 -13.87 -3.88 17.04
C THR A 7 -13.22 -5.26 16.95
N ALA A 8 -12.95 -5.73 15.73
CA ALA A 8 -12.29 -7.00 15.47
C ALA A 8 -10.95 -6.76 14.77
N LEU A 9 -9.94 -7.57 15.12
CA LEU A 9 -8.64 -7.60 14.45
C LEU A 9 -8.55 -8.91 13.66
N LEU A 10 -8.36 -8.81 12.34
CA LEU A 10 -8.17 -9.97 11.46
C LEU A 10 -6.73 -10.00 10.94
N LEU A 11 -6.01 -11.03 11.36
CA LEU A 11 -4.69 -11.38 10.88
C LEU A 11 -4.76 -12.68 10.10
N ILE A 12 -4.31 -12.66 8.84
CA ILE A 12 -4.22 -13.87 8.03
C ILE A 12 -2.76 -14.01 7.61
N PRO A 13 -2.05 -15.05 8.08
CA PRO A 13 -0.67 -15.27 7.68
C PRO A 13 -0.65 -15.62 6.19
N THR A 14 -0.19 -14.68 5.37
CA THR A 14 -0.08 -14.90 3.93
C THR A 14 1.14 -15.74 3.65
N GLY A 15 0.93 -16.97 3.18
CA GLY A 15 1.98 -17.91 2.82
C GLY A 15 1.46 -18.93 1.82
N ILE A 16 2.39 -19.54 1.07
CA ILE A 16 2.06 -20.61 0.11
C ILE A 16 1.38 -21.76 0.86
N ASN A 17 0.27 -22.27 0.33
CA ASN A 17 -0.58 -23.33 0.91
C ASN A 17 -1.36 -22.97 2.18
N ALA A 18 -1.51 -21.69 2.53
CA ALA A 18 -2.49 -21.31 3.54
C ALA A 18 -3.92 -21.64 3.05
N ALA A 19 -4.75 -22.24 3.91
CA ALA A 19 -6.14 -22.56 3.56
C ALA A 19 -7.00 -21.30 3.31
N ILE A 20 -6.57 -20.15 3.85
CA ILE A 20 -7.13 -18.81 3.68
C ILE A 20 -5.93 -17.85 3.59
N GLY A 21 -5.90 -16.94 2.62
CA GLY A 21 -4.78 -16.01 2.42
C GLY A 21 -3.62 -16.62 1.63
N GLY A 22 -3.82 -17.81 1.05
CA GLY A 22 -2.81 -18.52 0.28
C GLY A 22 -2.76 -18.09 -1.20
N TYR A 23 -3.83 -17.46 -1.68
CA TYR A 23 -3.97 -17.00 -3.06
C TYR A 23 -4.40 -15.53 -3.12
N ALA A 24 -4.09 -14.85 -4.23
CA ALA A 24 -4.44 -13.44 -4.39
C ALA A 24 -5.96 -13.21 -4.24
N GLY A 25 -6.37 -12.50 -3.19
CA GLY A 25 -7.76 -12.12 -2.93
C GLY A 25 -8.64 -13.18 -2.26
N ASP A 26 -8.14 -14.38 -1.95
CA ASP A 26 -8.92 -15.45 -1.33
C ASP A 26 -9.32 -15.17 0.14
N ALA A 27 -8.62 -14.27 0.80
CA ALA A 27 -8.90 -13.81 2.15
C ALA A 27 -10.01 -12.73 2.20
N LEU A 28 -10.37 -12.15 1.05
CA LEU A 28 -11.36 -11.08 0.96
C LEU A 28 -12.77 -11.53 1.41
N PRO A 29 -13.31 -12.70 1.03
CA PRO A 29 -14.59 -13.18 1.54
C PRO A 29 -14.64 -13.31 3.06
N VAL A 30 -13.54 -13.75 3.68
CA VAL A 30 -13.44 -13.89 5.14
C VAL A 30 -13.49 -12.53 5.82
N ALA A 31 -12.72 -11.57 5.32
CA ALA A 31 -12.76 -10.21 5.82
C ALA A 31 -14.14 -9.56 5.65
N ARG A 32 -14.82 -9.80 4.52
CA ARG A 32 -16.18 -9.31 4.29
C ARG A 32 -17.19 -9.92 5.27
N ALA A 33 -17.09 -11.22 5.54
CA ALA A 33 -17.95 -11.89 6.50
C ALA A 33 -17.78 -11.33 7.92
N ILE A 34 -16.54 -11.05 8.33
CA ILE A 34 -16.24 -10.45 9.63
C ILE A 34 -16.69 -8.99 9.69
N ALA A 35 -16.41 -8.20 8.64
CA ALA A 35 -16.83 -6.81 8.55
C ALA A 35 -18.36 -6.65 8.54
N ALA A 36 -19.12 -7.66 8.13
CA ALA A 36 -20.59 -7.65 8.17
C ALA A 36 -21.17 -7.76 9.60
N VAL A 37 -20.38 -8.24 10.57
CA VAL A 37 -20.82 -8.42 11.96
C VAL A 37 -20.10 -7.50 12.96
N ALA A 38 -18.95 -6.95 12.58
CA ALA A 38 -18.17 -6.01 13.38
C ALA A 38 -18.52 -4.55 13.04
N ASP A 39 -18.52 -3.68 14.05
CA ASP A 39 -18.65 -2.25 13.85
C ASP A 39 -17.37 -1.65 13.25
N THR A 40 -16.21 -2.24 13.53
CA THR A 40 -14.92 -1.89 12.92
C THR A 40 -14.05 -3.13 12.78
N LEU A 41 -13.50 -3.34 11.58
CA LEU A 41 -12.52 -4.39 11.31
C LEU A 41 -11.15 -3.76 11.05
N ILE A 42 -10.13 -4.23 11.75
CA ILE A 42 -8.75 -3.83 11.55
C ILE A 42 -8.01 -5.00 10.91
N THR A 43 -7.27 -4.75 9.84
CA THR A 43 -6.52 -5.79 9.13
C THR A 43 -5.30 -5.22 8.41
N HIS A 44 -4.51 -6.08 7.77
CA HIS A 44 -3.32 -5.70 7.01
C HIS A 44 -3.56 -5.80 5.49
N PRO A 45 -2.81 -5.06 4.66
CA PRO A 45 -3.08 -4.97 3.22
C PRO A 45 -3.07 -6.32 2.50
N ASN A 46 -2.27 -7.30 2.94
CA ASN A 46 -2.21 -8.61 2.26
C ASN A 46 -3.52 -9.42 2.38
N VAL A 47 -4.43 -9.06 3.28
CA VAL A 47 -5.76 -9.71 3.40
C VAL A 47 -6.71 -9.29 2.27
N LEU A 48 -6.61 -8.05 1.81
CA LEU A 48 -7.61 -7.46 0.91
C LEU A 48 -7.05 -7.09 -0.46
N ASN A 49 -5.73 -7.09 -0.63
CA ASN A 49 -5.08 -6.73 -1.88
C ASN A 49 -4.62 -7.99 -2.62
N GLY A 50 -5.48 -8.51 -3.51
CA GLY A 50 -5.12 -9.50 -4.52
C GLY A 50 -4.74 -8.82 -5.84
N ALA A 51 -3.71 -7.97 -5.84
CA ALA A 51 -3.41 -7.06 -6.94
C ALA A 51 -4.59 -6.11 -7.26
N SER A 52 -5.21 -6.23 -8.44
CA SER A 52 -6.38 -5.42 -8.83
C SER A 52 -7.69 -5.88 -8.18
N LEU A 53 -7.69 -7.01 -7.48
CA LEU A 53 -8.84 -7.50 -6.72
C LEU A 53 -8.91 -6.78 -5.38
N PHE A 54 -9.61 -5.65 -5.38
CA PHE A 54 -9.90 -4.82 -4.20
C PHE A 54 -11.40 -4.63 -4.05
N TRP A 55 -11.90 -4.61 -2.81
CA TRP A 55 -13.29 -4.30 -2.50
C TRP A 55 -13.37 -3.28 -1.35
N PRO A 56 -13.88 -2.07 -1.60
CA PRO A 56 -13.97 -1.06 -0.55
C PRO A 56 -15.00 -1.48 0.50
N MET A 57 -14.61 -1.39 1.77
CA MET A 57 -15.49 -1.59 2.91
C MET A 57 -15.37 -0.39 3.84
N PRO A 58 -16.49 0.27 4.20
CA PRO A 58 -16.46 1.55 4.91
C PRO A 58 -16.03 1.44 6.38
N ASN A 59 -16.11 0.25 6.97
CA ASN A 59 -15.77 -0.04 8.36
C ASN A 59 -14.45 -0.81 8.52
N VAL A 60 -13.58 -0.80 7.51
CA VAL A 60 -12.31 -1.52 7.52
C VAL A 60 -11.13 -0.56 7.55
N LEU A 61 -10.22 -0.77 8.51
CA LEU A 61 -9.00 0.01 8.70
C LEU A 61 -7.76 -0.85 8.38
N TYR A 62 -6.87 -0.30 7.56
CA TYR A 62 -5.64 -0.95 7.14
C TYR A 62 -4.46 -0.51 7.98
N VAL A 63 -3.70 -1.47 8.47
CA VAL A 63 -2.52 -1.23 9.29
C VAL A 63 -1.42 -2.18 8.84
N GLU A 64 -0.22 -1.64 8.60
CA GLU A 64 0.96 -2.48 8.32
C GLU A 64 1.40 -3.23 9.59
N GLY A 65 2.21 -4.27 9.44
CA GLY A 65 2.52 -5.22 10.52
C GLY A 65 3.06 -4.58 11.80
N TYR A 66 4.03 -3.66 11.72
CA TYR A 66 4.59 -3.02 12.91
C TYR A 66 3.57 -2.11 13.61
N ALA A 67 2.88 -1.25 12.86
CA ALA A 67 1.81 -0.42 13.38
C ALA A 67 0.67 -1.22 14.03
N LEU A 68 0.41 -2.44 13.55
CA LEU A 68 -0.59 -3.34 14.09
C LEU A 68 -0.16 -3.90 15.46
N ASP A 69 1.11 -4.25 15.61
CA ASP A 69 1.69 -4.62 16.90
C ASP A 69 1.60 -3.47 17.91
N ARG A 70 2.01 -2.25 17.51
CA ARG A 70 1.91 -1.03 18.34
C ARG A 70 0.46 -0.71 18.75
N LEU A 71 -0.50 -0.97 17.87
CA LEU A 71 -1.93 -0.85 18.18
C LEU A 71 -2.38 -1.91 19.19
N ALA A 72 -1.98 -3.18 19.00
CA ALA A 72 -2.35 -4.27 19.89
C ALA A 72 -1.78 -4.09 21.31
N LEU A 73 -0.60 -3.47 21.42
CA LEU A 73 0.00 -3.07 22.69
C LEU A 73 -0.68 -1.84 23.33
N GLY A 74 -1.63 -1.19 22.63
CA GLY A 74 -2.32 0.01 23.11
C GLY A 74 -1.48 1.28 23.07
N GLU A 75 -0.33 1.25 22.39
CA GLU A 75 0.58 2.39 22.31
C GLU A 75 0.15 3.37 21.22
N TRP A 76 -0.44 2.86 20.14
CA TRP A 76 -0.96 3.65 19.03
C TRP A 76 -2.48 3.54 18.93
N GLY A 77 -3.13 4.59 18.42
CA GLY A 77 -4.56 4.61 18.13
C GLY A 77 -4.81 4.88 16.65
N LEU A 78 -5.85 4.26 16.08
CA LEU A 78 -6.31 4.55 14.74
C LEU A 78 -7.43 5.59 14.79
N ARG A 79 -7.32 6.64 13.96
CA ARG A 79 -8.36 7.65 13.80
C ARG A 79 -8.94 7.56 12.38
N PRO A 80 -10.19 7.12 12.21
CA PRO A 80 -10.86 7.18 10.92
C PRO A 80 -10.92 8.62 10.41
N VAL A 81 -10.71 8.80 9.10
CA VAL A 81 -10.82 10.10 8.42
C VAL A 81 -11.69 9.94 7.19
N HIS A 82 -12.38 11.02 6.79
CA HIS A 82 -13.21 11.02 5.58
C HIS A 82 -12.38 10.97 4.29
N GLY A 83 -11.15 11.47 4.34
CA GLY A 83 -10.21 11.48 3.23
C GLY A 83 -8.83 11.86 3.72
N ASN A 84 -7.82 11.46 2.94
CA ASN A 84 -6.44 11.88 3.18
C ASN A 84 -6.06 12.94 2.17
N ARG A 85 -5.26 13.91 2.62
CA ARG A 85 -4.52 14.78 1.70
C ARG A 85 -3.29 14.01 1.25
N ILE A 86 -3.22 13.69 -0.04
CA ILE A 86 -2.24 12.78 -0.63
C ILE A 86 -1.13 13.57 -1.31
N GLY A 87 0.11 13.24 -0.98
CA GLY A 87 1.27 13.61 -1.78
C GLY A 87 1.74 12.43 -2.62
N VAL A 88 2.18 12.67 -3.85
CA VAL A 88 2.73 11.60 -4.71
C VAL A 88 4.23 11.79 -4.87
N ILE A 89 4.99 10.71 -4.69
CA ILE A 89 6.41 10.67 -5.00
C ILE A 89 6.59 9.92 -6.32
N LEU A 90 7.22 10.56 -7.30
CA LEU A 90 7.67 9.92 -8.53
C LEU A 90 9.18 9.64 -8.43
N ASP A 91 9.58 8.42 -8.74
CA ASP A 91 10.98 8.04 -8.86
C ASP A 91 11.64 8.81 -10.00
N ARG A 92 12.87 9.29 -9.74
CA ARG A 92 13.68 10.02 -10.72
C ARG A 92 14.05 9.17 -11.94
N ALA A 93 14.07 7.85 -11.79
CA ALA A 93 14.41 6.92 -12.87
C ALA A 93 13.27 6.70 -13.88
N ILE A 94 12.06 7.21 -13.61
CA ILE A 94 10.94 7.08 -14.55
C ILE A 94 11.23 7.90 -15.81
N GLU A 95 11.02 7.30 -16.97
CA GLU A 95 11.22 7.94 -18.27
C GLU A 95 10.21 9.10 -18.46
N PRO A 96 10.60 10.19 -19.15
CA PRO A 96 9.72 11.37 -19.29
C PRO A 96 8.32 11.07 -19.82
N ASP A 97 8.22 10.19 -20.83
CA ASP A 97 6.93 9.80 -21.41
C ASP A 97 6.07 8.99 -20.43
N LEU A 98 6.69 8.18 -19.56
CA LEU A 98 6.00 7.41 -18.54
C LEU A 98 5.61 8.29 -17.35
N GLU A 99 6.47 9.24 -16.97
CA GLU A 99 6.16 10.27 -15.96
C GLU A 99 4.92 11.06 -16.37
N MET A 100 4.86 11.46 -17.65
CA MET A 100 3.71 12.17 -18.22
C MET A 100 2.41 11.36 -18.08
N ARG A 101 2.44 10.06 -18.39
CA ARG A 101 1.28 9.17 -18.21
C ARG A 101 0.86 9.04 -16.75
N HIS A 102 1.81 8.96 -15.82
CA HIS A 102 1.49 8.96 -14.38
C HIS A 102 0.84 10.27 -13.94
N ARG A 103 1.32 11.42 -14.42
CA ARG A 103 0.68 12.71 -14.14
C ARG A 103 -0.75 12.77 -14.68
N GLN A 104 -0.99 12.25 -15.88
CA GLN A 104 -2.35 12.14 -16.43
C GLN A 104 -3.24 11.23 -15.58
N ALA A 105 -2.73 10.08 -15.12
CA ALA A 105 -3.46 9.17 -14.24
C ALA A 105 -3.78 9.81 -12.88
N ILE A 106 -2.85 10.58 -12.31
CA ILE A 106 -3.06 11.34 -11.07
C ILE A 106 -4.18 12.37 -11.26
N ALA A 107 -4.13 13.15 -12.35
CA ALA A 107 -5.17 14.12 -12.68
C ALA A 107 -6.55 13.46 -12.88
N ALA A 108 -6.59 12.31 -13.56
CA ALA A 108 -7.80 11.53 -13.72
C ALA A 108 -8.34 11.04 -12.36
N ALA A 109 -7.49 10.57 -11.46
CA ALA A 109 -7.89 10.13 -10.12
C ALA A 109 -8.47 11.29 -9.29
N GLN A 110 -7.88 12.50 -9.36
CA GLN A 110 -8.46 13.70 -8.73
C GLN A 110 -9.86 13.99 -9.29
N ALA A 111 -10.01 14.01 -10.61
CA ALA A 111 -11.26 14.40 -11.27
C ALA A 111 -12.39 13.36 -11.13
N THR A 112 -12.07 12.07 -11.19
CA THR A 112 -13.06 10.99 -11.28
C THR A 112 -13.34 10.30 -9.96
N LEU A 113 -12.34 10.22 -9.08
CA LEU A 113 -12.46 9.59 -7.77
C LEU A 113 -12.59 10.61 -6.62
N GLY A 114 -12.38 11.90 -6.92
CA GLY A 114 -12.46 12.98 -5.91
C GLY A 114 -11.32 12.95 -4.90
N LEU A 115 -10.17 12.37 -5.24
CA LEU A 115 -9.02 12.30 -4.33
C LEU A 115 -8.36 13.68 -4.16
N ASP A 116 -8.09 14.07 -2.91
CA ASP A 116 -7.30 15.25 -2.58
C ASP A 116 -5.80 14.95 -2.76
N ILE A 117 -5.32 15.06 -4.00
CA ILE A 117 -3.90 14.94 -4.33
C ILE A 117 -3.33 16.35 -4.46
N SER A 118 -2.56 16.81 -3.48
CA SER A 118 -2.18 18.23 -3.42
C SER A 118 -0.85 18.53 -4.08
N ASP A 119 0.10 17.58 -4.03
CA ASP A 119 1.49 17.84 -4.41
C ASP A 119 2.16 16.59 -4.98
N ILE A 120 3.06 16.82 -5.94
CA ILE A 120 3.90 15.78 -6.54
C ILE A 120 5.37 16.15 -6.30
N ALA A 121 6.11 15.28 -5.64
CA ALA A 121 7.55 15.39 -5.46
C ALA A 121 8.26 14.37 -6.36
N ILE A 122 9.38 14.77 -6.97
CA ILE A 122 10.28 13.81 -7.63
C ILE A 122 11.41 13.48 -6.66
N ALA A 123 11.73 12.21 -6.52
CA ALA A 123 12.93 11.77 -5.80
C ALA A 123 14.17 12.51 -6.33
N ASP A 124 15.12 12.83 -5.47
CA ASP A 124 16.33 13.56 -5.89
C ASP A 124 17.39 12.64 -6.53
N ARG A 125 17.22 11.33 -6.38
CA ARG A 125 18.02 10.28 -7.02
C ARG A 125 17.10 9.15 -7.49
N PRO A 126 17.53 8.34 -8.48
CA PRO A 126 16.91 7.06 -8.77
C PRO A 126 16.75 6.22 -7.49
N LEU A 127 15.56 5.71 -7.22
CA LEU A 127 15.34 4.88 -6.03
C LEU A 127 16.10 3.56 -6.12
N GLY A 128 16.28 3.04 -7.34
CA GLY A 128 17.03 1.83 -7.61
C GLY A 128 16.36 0.61 -7.01
N VAL A 129 15.13 0.34 -7.42
CA VAL A 129 14.40 -0.88 -7.03
C VAL A 129 15.11 -2.09 -7.64
N GLN A 130 15.41 -3.08 -6.81
CA GLN A 130 16.10 -4.32 -7.18
C GLN A 130 15.26 -5.50 -6.74
N LEU A 131 15.28 -6.57 -7.54
CA LEU A 131 14.68 -7.86 -7.20
C LEU A 131 15.82 -8.83 -6.92
N GLU A 132 15.78 -9.48 -5.78
CA GLU A 132 16.75 -10.49 -5.37
C GLU A 132 16.04 -11.83 -5.16
N MET A 133 16.77 -12.92 -5.41
CA MET A 133 16.31 -14.28 -5.18
C MET A 133 17.32 -15.01 -4.30
N GLY A 134 16.83 -15.60 -3.22
CA GLY A 134 17.61 -16.41 -2.31
C GLY A 134 17.81 -17.82 -2.86
N SER A 135 18.76 -18.54 -2.27
CA SER A 135 19.06 -19.93 -2.64
C SER A 135 17.89 -20.90 -2.48
N SER A 136 16.88 -20.56 -1.68
CA SER A 136 15.63 -21.32 -1.50
C SER A 136 14.58 -21.07 -2.59
N GLY A 137 14.83 -20.16 -3.53
CA GLY A 137 13.84 -19.68 -4.50
C GLY A 137 12.93 -18.57 -3.95
N ALA A 138 13.09 -18.16 -2.68
CA ALA A 138 12.38 -17.01 -2.13
C ALA A 138 12.87 -15.71 -2.78
N THR A 139 11.96 -14.80 -3.12
CA THR A 139 12.28 -13.51 -3.73
C THR A 139 11.97 -12.35 -2.79
N TRP A 140 12.73 -11.26 -2.89
CA TRP A 140 12.42 -10.01 -2.21
C TRP A 140 12.83 -8.80 -3.06
N GLY A 141 12.29 -7.64 -2.71
CA GLY A 141 12.64 -6.36 -3.32
C GLY A 141 13.49 -5.52 -2.36
N THR A 142 14.48 -4.83 -2.91
CA THR A 142 15.33 -3.87 -2.18
C THR A 142 15.27 -2.50 -2.87
N ILE A 143 15.40 -1.42 -2.10
CA ILE A 143 15.57 -0.05 -2.61
C ILE A 143 17.00 0.39 -2.32
N ALA A 144 17.74 0.77 -3.35
CA ALA A 144 19.14 1.18 -3.20
C ALA A 144 19.32 2.56 -2.56
N GLN A 145 18.36 3.47 -2.72
CA GLN A 145 18.41 4.84 -2.19
C GLN A 145 17.17 5.18 -1.32
N PRO A 146 16.98 4.50 -0.17
CA PRO A 146 15.82 4.76 0.69
C PRO A 146 15.85 6.18 1.29
N ASP A 147 17.04 6.77 1.46
CA ASP A 147 17.23 8.15 1.90
C ASP A 147 16.62 9.17 0.92
N SER A 148 16.70 8.91 -0.40
CA SER A 148 16.09 9.75 -1.42
C SER A 148 14.56 9.75 -1.32
N LEU A 149 13.98 8.57 -1.11
CA LEU A 149 12.54 8.41 -0.85
C LEU A 149 12.13 9.19 0.40
N LEU A 150 12.87 9.04 1.50
CA LEU A 150 12.58 9.73 2.75
C LEU A 150 12.69 11.25 2.61
N ARG A 151 13.68 11.79 1.89
CA ARG A 151 13.78 13.24 1.64
C ARG A 151 12.60 13.76 0.82
N ALA A 152 12.14 13.02 -0.18
CA ALA A 152 10.95 13.39 -0.94
C ALA A 152 9.68 13.36 -0.06
N ALA A 153 9.54 12.33 0.79
CA ALA A 153 8.45 12.23 1.76
C ALA A 153 8.44 13.40 2.76
N HIS A 154 9.60 13.75 3.33
CA HIS A 154 9.72 14.91 4.24
C HIS A 154 9.28 16.22 3.57
N LYS A 155 9.66 16.46 2.30
CA LYS A 155 9.19 17.66 1.58
C LYS A 155 7.66 17.72 1.52
N LEU A 156 7.01 16.58 1.22
CA LEU A 156 5.55 16.50 1.15
C LEU A 156 4.89 16.68 2.54
N VAL A 157 5.41 16.02 3.57
CA VAL A 157 4.88 16.13 4.93
C VAL A 157 5.09 17.53 5.50
N ASP A 158 6.29 18.07 5.39
CA ASP A 158 6.66 19.31 6.08
C ASP A 158 6.16 20.56 5.36
N ARG A 159 6.20 20.57 4.02
CA ARG A 159 5.82 21.75 3.22
C ARG A 159 4.39 21.68 2.75
N ALA A 160 4.01 20.54 2.18
CA ALA A 160 2.67 20.33 1.64
C ALA A 160 1.68 19.83 2.70
N LYS A 161 2.11 19.45 3.91
CA LYS A 161 1.22 19.01 5.01
C LYS A 161 0.28 17.88 4.59
N VAL A 162 0.79 16.94 3.79
CA VAL A 162 0.05 15.75 3.37
C VAL A 162 -0.10 14.77 4.53
N SER A 163 -1.22 14.04 4.58
CA SER A 163 -1.50 13.01 5.59
C SER A 163 -1.32 11.57 5.06
N ALA A 164 -1.15 11.42 3.74
CA ALA A 164 -0.82 10.15 3.10
C ALA A 164 0.16 10.37 1.94
N ILE A 165 0.95 9.34 1.63
CA ILE A 165 1.92 9.37 0.54
C ILE A 165 1.67 8.17 -0.38
N ALA A 166 1.57 8.44 -1.68
CA ALA A 166 1.66 7.43 -2.72
C ALA A 166 3.06 7.48 -3.35
N VAL A 167 3.61 6.32 -3.71
CA VAL A 167 4.94 6.21 -4.32
C VAL A 167 4.82 5.48 -5.64
N VAL A 168 5.34 6.07 -6.70
CA VAL A 168 5.50 5.45 -8.01
C VAL A 168 7.00 5.23 -8.23
N ALA A 169 7.42 3.96 -8.19
CA ALA A 169 8.82 3.58 -8.33
C ALA A 169 9.10 2.93 -9.69
N ARG A 170 10.30 3.16 -10.24
CA ARG A 170 10.73 2.48 -11.46
C ARG A 170 11.28 1.11 -11.10
N PHE A 171 10.53 0.07 -11.45
CA PHE A 171 11.01 -1.31 -11.41
C PHE A 171 11.88 -1.59 -12.63
N PRO A 172 12.91 -2.44 -12.57
CA PRO A 172 13.70 -2.80 -13.75
C PRO A 172 12.85 -3.52 -14.82
N ASP A 173 13.05 -3.16 -16.10
CA ASP A 173 12.41 -3.84 -17.24
C ASP A 173 13.15 -5.13 -17.58
N ASP A 174 12.86 -6.20 -16.84
CA ASP A 174 13.44 -7.50 -17.15
C ASP A 174 12.50 -8.29 -18.07
N GLN A 175 12.37 -7.85 -19.33
CA GLN A 175 11.54 -8.55 -20.33
C GLN A 175 12.06 -9.96 -20.68
N ASN A 176 13.33 -10.25 -20.36
CA ASN A 176 14.00 -11.53 -20.65
C ASN A 176 14.36 -12.36 -19.40
N SER A 177 14.02 -11.92 -18.20
CA SER A 177 14.24 -12.72 -17.01
C SER A 177 13.05 -13.64 -16.77
N LEU A 178 13.31 -14.95 -16.76
CA LEU A 178 12.33 -15.98 -16.35
C LEU A 178 11.68 -15.62 -14.99
N LEU A 179 12.41 -14.90 -14.13
CA LEU A 179 11.96 -14.46 -12.80
C LEU A 179 10.77 -13.49 -12.82
N LEU A 180 10.67 -12.64 -13.85
CA LEU A 180 9.59 -11.65 -13.97
C LEU A 180 8.33 -12.25 -14.64
N LYS A 181 8.49 -13.36 -15.36
CA LYS A 181 7.37 -14.18 -15.86
C LYS A 181 6.75 -15.03 -14.75
N ASP A 182 7.54 -15.53 -13.82
CA ASP A 182 7.05 -16.33 -12.68
C ASP A 182 6.41 -15.46 -11.57
N TYR A 183 6.65 -14.13 -11.60
CA TYR A 183 6.07 -13.17 -10.65
C TYR A 183 4.70 -12.61 -11.07
N ARG A 184 4.30 -12.74 -12.34
CA ARG A 184 3.01 -12.27 -12.89
C ARG A 184 1.98 -13.40 -12.93
#